data_AF-A0A9D2UJ93-F1
#
_entry.id   AF-A0A9D2UJ93-F1
#
_cell.length_a   1.000
_cell.length_b   1.000
_cell.length_c   1.000
_cell.angle_alpha   90.00
_cell.angle_beta   90.00
_cell.angle_gamma   90.00
#
_symmetry.space_group_name_H-M   'P 1'
#
loop_
_entity.id
_entity.type
_entity.pdbx_description
1 polymer ?
#
loop_
_entity_poly.entity_id
_entity_poly.type
_entity_poly.pdbx_seq_one_letter_code
_entity_poly.pdbx_strand_id
1 'polypeptide(L)'
;CGMDVDVGAFDVQLINTELASQFTAHIKVSACLGLLLASPYVVYELYRFVSPALYDNERRASVWVVVSAYALFIIGVLVNYFVIFPISFRFLATYQVSDAVANTIALSSYISTFLMLSFMLGVVFELPVVAYFLARAGIARSSALRRGRKVALLVILVIAAIVTPPDVFSQIIVTVPLYALYELSIVIVGRCERRRDA
;
A
#
# COMPACT_ATOMS: atom_id res chain seq x y z
N CYS A 1 32.20 19.59 -7.99
CA CYS A 1 31.65 18.23 -8.15
C CYS A 1 30.18 18.23 -7.76
N GLY A 2 29.30 18.68 -8.66
CA GLY A 2 27.89 18.28 -8.62
C GLY A 2 27.79 16.96 -9.38
N MET A 3 27.20 15.94 -8.76
CA MET A 3 26.74 14.77 -9.50
C MET A 3 25.40 15.16 -10.11
N ASP A 4 25.42 15.52 -11.38
CA ASP A 4 24.21 15.57 -12.19
C ASP A 4 23.81 14.12 -12.46
N VAL A 5 22.81 13.65 -11.69
CA VAL A 5 22.13 12.39 -11.98
C VAL A 5 21.27 12.66 -13.21
N ASP A 6 21.83 12.40 -14.38
CA ASP A 6 21.15 12.45 -15.67
C ASP A 6 20.14 11.28 -15.73
N VAL A 7 18.98 11.50 -15.12
CA VAL A 7 17.78 10.69 -15.32
C VAL A 7 17.32 11.02 -16.73
N GLY A 8 17.80 10.25 -17.71
CA GLY A 8 17.49 10.45 -19.12
C GLY A 8 16.02 10.83 -19.31
N ALA A 9 15.80 11.97 -19.96
CA ALA A 9 14.49 12.56 -20.16
C ALA A 9 13.59 11.61 -20.94
N PHE A 10 12.81 10.79 -20.22
CA PHE A 10 11.69 10.04 -20.77
C PHE A 10 10.54 11.02 -21.00
N ASP A 11 10.53 11.65 -22.17
CA ASP A 11 9.45 12.52 -22.62
C ASP A 11 8.29 11.65 -23.15
N VAL A 12 7.47 11.14 -22.23
CA VAL A 12 6.24 10.44 -22.59
C VAL A 12 5.18 11.51 -22.86
N GLN A 13 4.77 11.65 -24.12
CA GLN A 13 3.66 12.54 -24.49
C GLN A 13 2.35 12.03 -23.86
N LEU A 14 1.94 12.68 -22.78
CA LEU A 14 0.66 12.44 -22.12
C LEU A 14 -0.45 13.07 -22.95
N ILE A 15 -1.26 12.24 -23.59
CA ILE A 15 -2.39 12.72 -24.40
C ILE A 15 -3.66 12.70 -23.56
N ASN A 16 -4.46 13.75 -23.74
CA ASN A 16 -5.78 13.82 -23.19
C ASN A 16 -6.79 13.27 -24.21
N THR A 17 -7.36 12.10 -23.92
CA THR A 17 -8.32 11.45 -24.82
C THR A 17 -9.77 11.95 -24.63
N GLU A 18 -10.06 12.69 -23.55
CA GLU A 18 -11.43 13.06 -23.17
C GLU A 18 -11.48 14.48 -22.57
N LEU A 19 -12.35 15.35 -23.09
CA LEU A 19 -12.48 16.76 -22.68
C LEU A 19 -12.60 16.98 -21.15
N ALA A 20 -13.27 16.07 -20.43
CA ALA A 20 -13.49 16.17 -18.99
C ALA A 20 -12.39 15.54 -18.12
N SER A 21 -11.46 14.80 -18.71
CA SER A 21 -10.53 13.94 -17.95
C SER A 21 -9.56 14.71 -17.07
N GLN A 22 -9.11 15.89 -17.50
CA GLN A 22 -8.26 16.78 -16.68
C GLN A 22 -9.02 17.29 -15.46
N PHE A 23 -10.26 17.73 -15.65
CA PHE A 23 -11.11 18.19 -14.55
C PHE A 23 -11.35 17.08 -13.52
N THR A 24 -11.72 15.87 -13.98
CA THR A 24 -11.91 14.72 -13.09
C THR A 24 -10.61 14.31 -12.39
N ALA A 25 -9.46 14.38 -13.07
CA ALA A 25 -8.16 14.13 -12.45
C ALA A 25 -7.87 15.12 -11.32
N HIS A 26 -8.09 16.41 -11.54
CA HIS A 26 -7.93 17.43 -10.49
C HIS A 26 -8.83 17.18 -9.28
N ILE A 27 -10.10 16.81 -9.49
CA ILE A 27 -11.01 16.45 -8.40
C ILE A 27 -10.48 15.24 -7.62
N LYS A 28 -10.10 14.16 -8.31
CA LYS A 28 -9.61 12.94 -7.66
C LYS A 28 -8.34 13.19 -6.86
N VAL A 29 -7.39 13.95 -7.40
CA VAL A 29 -6.14 14.31 -6.72
C VAL A 29 -6.43 15.17 -5.49
N SER A 30 -7.29 16.18 -5.62
CA SER A 30 -7.66 17.06 -4.50
C SER A 30 -8.37 16.29 -3.40
N ALA A 31 -9.28 15.37 -3.75
CA ALA A 31 -9.98 14.50 -2.81
C ALA A 31 -9.00 13.54 -2.09
N CYS A 32 -8.08 12.92 -2.82
CA CYS A 32 -7.10 12.00 -2.22
C CYS A 32 -6.10 12.74 -1.32
N LEU A 33 -5.58 13.90 -1.74
CA LEU A 33 -4.74 14.74 -0.89
C LEU A 33 -5.49 15.23 0.34
N GLY A 34 -6.75 15.64 0.19
CA GLY A 34 -7.62 16.00 1.31
C GLY A 34 -7.78 14.84 2.30
N LEU A 35 -7.98 13.62 1.81
CA LEU A 35 -8.07 12.42 2.65
C LEU A 35 -6.73 12.11 3.34
N LEU A 36 -5.61 12.24 2.64
CA LEU A 36 -4.28 12.05 3.23
C LEU A 36 -3.99 13.09 4.32
N LEU A 37 -4.37 14.35 4.12
CA LEU A 37 -4.24 15.40 5.15
C LEU A 37 -5.22 15.23 6.31
N ALA A 38 -6.41 14.69 6.05
CA ALA A 38 -7.41 14.36 7.07
C ALA A 38 -7.08 13.06 7.82
N SER A 39 -6.21 12.19 7.26
CA SER A 39 -5.83 10.90 7.83
C SER A 39 -5.39 10.94 9.31
N PRO A 40 -4.57 11.90 9.81
CA PRO A 40 -4.24 11.97 11.24
C PRO A 40 -5.48 12.17 12.12
N TYR A 41 -6.46 12.95 11.65
CA TYR A 41 -7.72 13.16 12.37
C TYR A 41 -8.59 11.91 12.34
N VAL A 42 -8.68 11.23 11.19
CA VAL A 42 -9.42 9.95 11.06
C VAL A 42 -8.84 8.88 11.98
N VAL A 43 -7.51 8.75 12.03
CA VAL A 43 -6.83 7.80 12.91
C VAL A 43 -7.04 8.15 14.38
N TYR A 44 -7.05 9.43 14.74
CA TYR A 44 -7.37 9.87 16.09
C TYR A 44 -8.80 9.52 16.50
N GLU A 45 -9.79 9.73 15.62
CA GLU A 45 -11.18 9.37 15.90
C GLU A 45 -11.35 7.84 16.01
N LEU A 46 -10.67 7.08 15.14
CA LEU A 46 -10.66 5.62 15.18
C LEU A 46 -10.02 5.10 16.48
N TYR A 47 -8.94 5.73 16.95
CA TYR A 47 -8.37 5.47 18.27
C TYR A 47 -9.37 5.78 19.39
N ARG A 48 -10.09 6.90 19.32
CA ARG A 48 -11.09 7.26 20.33
C ARG A 48 -12.24 6.25 20.38
N PHE A 49 -12.62 5.68 19.25
CA PHE A 49 -13.62 4.62 19.16
C PHE A 49 -13.14 3.27 19.71
N VAL A 50 -11.87 2.90 19.47
CA VAL A 50 -11.30 1.63 19.92
C VAL A 50 -10.84 1.68 21.39
N SER A 51 -10.35 2.82 21.88
CA SER A 51 -9.90 3.01 23.27
C SER A 51 -10.88 2.55 24.36
N PRO A 52 -12.21 2.77 24.27
CA PRO A 52 -13.15 2.29 25.29
C PRO A 52 -13.36 0.77 25.27
N ALA A 53 -12.97 0.07 24.19
CA ALA A 53 -13.06 -1.39 24.11
C ALA A 53 -11.84 -2.11 24.71
N LEU A 54 -10.82 -1.38 25.18
CA LEU A 54 -9.59 -1.93 25.76
C LEU A 54 -9.53 -1.67 27.28
N TYR A 55 -8.98 -2.62 28.03
CA TYR A 55 -8.81 -2.52 29.48
C TYR A 55 -7.92 -1.32 29.86
N ASP A 56 -8.19 -0.68 31.00
CA ASP A 56 -7.50 0.56 31.45
C ASP A 56 -5.97 0.43 31.52
N ASN A 57 -5.47 -0.76 31.87
CA ASN A 57 -4.02 -1.02 31.93
C ASN A 57 -3.38 -1.21 30.54
N GLU A 58 -4.17 -1.43 29.49
CA GLU A 58 -3.73 -1.65 28.12
C GLU A 58 -3.74 -0.39 27.25
N ARG A 59 -4.35 0.70 27.76
CA ARG A 59 -4.56 1.96 27.03
C ARG A 59 -3.27 2.59 26.51
N ARG A 60 -2.16 2.45 27.25
CA ARG A 60 -0.84 2.98 26.86
C ARG A 60 -0.20 2.18 25.70
N ALA A 61 -0.46 0.89 25.62
CA ALA A 61 -0.02 0.06 24.49
C ALA A 61 -0.83 0.38 23.23
N SER A 62 -2.12 0.71 23.37
CA SER A 62 -2.99 1.09 22.26
C SER A 62 -2.51 2.33 21.52
N VAL A 63 -1.98 3.33 22.24
CA VAL A 63 -1.40 4.54 21.64
C VAL A 63 -0.23 4.17 20.71
N TRP A 64 0.70 3.33 21.18
CA TRP A 64 1.83 2.89 20.35
C TRP A 64 1.41 2.09 19.13
N VAL A 65 0.36 1.28 19.23
CA VAL A 65 -0.19 0.53 18.10
C VAL A 65 -0.79 1.47 17.06
N VAL A 66 -1.56 2.46 17.48
CA VAL A 66 -2.16 3.46 16.56
C VAL A 66 -1.09 4.32 15.89
N VAL A 67 -0.09 4.78 16.64
CA VAL A 67 1.04 5.52 16.08
C VAL A 67 1.80 4.66 15.06
N SER A 68 2.01 3.38 15.38
CA SER A 68 2.65 2.43 14.45
C SER A 68 1.79 2.21 13.20
N ALA A 69 0.46 2.14 13.34
CA ALA A 69 -0.46 2.00 12.22
C ALA A 69 -0.41 3.20 11.28
N TYR A 70 -0.44 4.41 11.84
CA TYR A 70 -0.28 5.63 11.05
C TYR A 70 1.08 5.69 10.35
N ALA A 71 2.16 5.33 11.05
CA ALA A 71 3.48 5.28 10.46
C ALA A 71 3.55 4.27 9.29
N LEU A 72 2.97 3.08 9.46
CA LEU A 72 2.87 2.05 8.42
C LEU A 72 2.07 2.53 7.21
N PHE A 73 0.95 3.23 7.43
CA PHE A 73 0.15 3.82 6.37
C PHE A 73 0.96 4.83 5.53
N ILE A 74 1.67 5.76 6.20
CA ILE A 74 2.54 6.73 5.52
C ILE A 74 3.68 6.02 4.78
N ILE A 75 4.31 5.00 5.38
CA ILE A 75 5.33 4.20 4.72
C ILE A 75 4.75 3.51 3.46
N GLY A 76 3.52 2.99 3.52
CA GLY A 76 2.85 2.38 2.36
C GLY A 76 2.68 3.36 1.20
N VAL A 77 2.20 4.57 1.49
CA VAL A 77 2.06 5.64 0.48
C VAL A 77 3.43 6.06 -0.08
N LEU A 78 4.45 6.17 0.77
CA LEU A 78 5.81 6.51 0.34
C LEU A 78 6.44 5.41 -0.53
N VAL A 79 6.28 4.13 -0.17
CA VAL A 79 6.76 3.01 -0.98
C VAL A 79 6.08 2.99 -2.34
N ASN A 80 4.78 3.32 -2.42
CA ASN A 80 4.12 3.48 -3.69
C ASN A 80 4.77 4.58 -4.54
N TYR A 81 4.91 5.79 -3.97
CA TYR A 81 5.43 6.95 -4.70
C TYR A 81 6.89 6.79 -5.15
N PHE A 82 7.77 6.26 -4.29
CA PHE A 82 9.21 6.19 -4.56
C PHE A 82 9.66 4.91 -5.27
N VAL A 83 8.95 3.80 -5.11
CA VAL A 83 9.42 2.49 -5.60
C VAL A 83 8.47 1.90 -6.63
N ILE A 84 7.23 1.62 -6.22
CA ILE A 84 6.31 0.83 -7.06
C ILE A 84 5.95 1.62 -8.31
N PHE A 85 5.50 2.86 -8.13
CA PHE A 85 5.02 3.68 -9.22
C PHE A 85 6.09 4.01 -10.29
N PRO A 86 7.31 4.48 -9.96
CA PRO A 86 8.31 4.77 -10.98
C PRO A 86 8.80 3.52 -11.71
N ILE A 87 8.91 2.37 -11.03
CA ILE A 87 9.33 1.12 -11.66
C ILE A 87 8.23 0.60 -12.60
N SER A 88 6.97 0.59 -12.15
CA SER A 88 5.82 0.22 -12.97
C SER A 88 5.67 1.14 -14.17
N PHE A 89 5.76 2.46 -13.97
CA PHE A 89 5.66 3.44 -15.05
C PHE A 89 6.79 3.28 -16.07
N ARG A 90 8.03 3.08 -15.62
CA ARG A 90 9.16 2.84 -16.52
C ARG A 90 8.98 1.57 -17.34
N PHE A 91 8.47 0.50 -16.74
CA PHE A 91 8.17 -0.74 -17.46
C PHE A 91 7.08 -0.53 -18.50
N LEU A 92 5.95 0.08 -18.12
CA LEU A 92 4.84 0.35 -19.04
C LEU A 92 5.26 1.29 -20.18
N ALA A 93 6.08 2.31 -19.89
CA ALA A 93 6.56 3.26 -20.89
C ALA A 93 7.60 2.67 -21.86
N THR A 94 8.46 1.77 -21.37
CA THR A 94 9.51 1.12 -22.20
C THR A 94 8.98 -0.08 -22.99
N TYR A 95 7.81 -0.62 -22.61
CA TYR A 95 7.21 -1.77 -23.29
C TYR A 95 6.55 -1.35 -24.61
N GLN A 96 7.24 -1.60 -25.72
CA GLN A 96 6.72 -1.43 -27.08
C GLN A 96 6.55 -2.80 -27.75
N VAL A 97 5.34 -3.09 -28.22
CA VAL A 97 5.00 -4.38 -28.87
C VAL A 97 5.40 -4.38 -30.36
N SER A 98 5.56 -3.21 -30.97
CA SER A 98 6.02 -3.02 -32.35
C SER A 98 6.41 -1.54 -32.56
N ASP A 99 7.43 -1.25 -33.37
CA ASP A 99 7.84 0.12 -33.77
C ASP A 99 6.71 0.93 -34.45
N ALA A 100 5.63 0.25 -34.84
CA ALA A 100 4.47 0.84 -35.53
C ALA A 100 3.36 1.39 -34.60
N VAL A 101 3.39 1.13 -33.29
CA VAL A 101 2.35 1.60 -32.34
C VAL A 101 2.98 2.46 -31.27
N ALA A 102 2.85 3.78 -31.41
CA ALA A 102 3.26 4.73 -30.37
C ALA A 102 2.46 4.46 -29.09
N ASN A 103 3.18 4.21 -27.99
CA ASN A 103 2.57 3.94 -26.69
C ASN A 103 2.16 5.27 -26.05
N THR A 104 0.95 5.71 -26.38
CA THR A 104 0.38 6.95 -25.85
C THR A 104 -0.32 6.68 -24.52
N ILE A 105 0.32 7.06 -23.41
CA ILE A 105 -0.29 6.92 -22.08
C ILE A 105 -1.25 8.08 -21.83
N ALA A 106 -2.53 7.75 -21.59
CA ALA A 106 -3.52 8.75 -21.21
C ALA A 106 -3.30 9.27 -19.79
N LEU A 107 -3.33 10.60 -19.62
CA LEU A 107 -3.17 11.27 -18.33
C LEU A 107 -4.18 10.76 -17.27
N SER A 108 -5.41 10.47 -17.69
CA SER A 108 -6.48 9.98 -16.82
C SER A 108 -6.19 8.62 -16.21
N SER A 109 -5.61 7.71 -17.00
CA SER A 109 -5.19 6.38 -16.56
C SER A 109 -4.01 6.47 -15.61
N TYR A 110 -3.03 7.33 -15.92
CA TYR A 110 -1.89 7.60 -15.05
C TYR A 110 -2.32 8.06 -13.65
N ILE A 111 -3.14 9.12 -13.57
CA ILE A 111 -3.60 9.67 -12.28
C ILE A 111 -4.49 8.64 -11.55
N SER A 112 -5.40 7.97 -12.25
CA SER A 112 -6.30 7.01 -11.60
C SER A 112 -5.55 5.81 -11.03
N THR A 113 -4.59 5.26 -11.77
CA THR A 113 -3.73 4.14 -11.32
C THR A 113 -2.87 4.57 -10.14
N PHE A 114 -2.26 5.76 -10.19
CA PHE A 114 -1.47 6.28 -9.08
C PHE A 114 -2.28 6.40 -7.78
N LEU A 115 -3.48 6.99 -7.86
CA LEU A 115 -4.35 7.21 -6.71
C LEU A 115 -4.90 5.89 -6.15
N MET A 116 -5.30 4.97 -7.03
CA MET A 116 -5.77 3.64 -6.63
C MET A 116 -4.67 2.85 -5.93
N LEU A 117 -3.46 2.81 -6.49
CA LEU A 117 -2.31 2.14 -5.88
C LEU A 117 -1.96 2.76 -4.53
N SER A 118 -1.93 4.09 -4.44
CA SER A 118 -1.63 4.79 -3.19
C SER A 118 -2.61 4.42 -2.08
N PHE A 119 -3.91 4.41 -2.40
CA PHE A 119 -4.95 4.08 -1.43
C PHE A 119 -4.89 2.61 -1.02
N MET A 120 -4.81 1.69 -2.00
CA MET A 120 -4.81 0.26 -1.72
C MET A 120 -3.56 -0.19 -0.97
N LEU A 121 -2.37 0.29 -1.36
CA LEU A 121 -1.14 -0.01 -0.63
C LEU A 121 -1.17 0.58 0.77
N GLY A 122 -1.68 1.81 0.95
CA GLY A 122 -1.88 2.39 2.27
C GLY A 122 -2.69 1.48 3.19
N VAL A 123 -3.85 1.00 2.71
CA VAL A 123 -4.72 0.08 3.46
C VAL A 123 -4.05 -1.27 3.73
N VAL A 124 -3.39 -1.85 2.72
CA VAL A 124 -2.76 -3.17 2.89
C VAL A 124 -1.56 -3.11 3.83
N PHE A 125 -0.88 -1.97 3.94
CA PHE A 125 0.18 -1.76 4.93
C PHE A 125 -0.32 -1.77 6.38
N GLU A 126 -1.64 -1.73 6.63
CA GLU A 126 -2.24 -1.90 7.96
C GLU A 126 -2.39 -3.37 8.37
N LEU A 127 -2.20 -4.34 7.44
CA LEU A 127 -2.25 -5.78 7.74
C LEU A 127 -1.45 -6.21 8.99
N PRO A 128 -0.18 -5.79 9.21
CA PRO A 128 0.56 -6.14 10.43
C PRO A 128 -0.09 -5.65 11.73
N VAL A 129 -0.80 -4.51 11.69
CA VAL A 129 -1.54 -3.97 12.84
C VAL A 129 -2.76 -4.83 13.10
N VAL A 130 -3.51 -5.17 12.06
CA VAL A 130 -4.68 -6.05 12.17
C VAL A 130 -4.26 -7.43 12.70
N ALA A 131 -3.16 -7.99 12.21
CA ALA A 131 -2.60 -9.25 12.69
C ALA A 131 -2.20 -9.19 14.17
N TYR A 132 -1.63 -8.08 14.63
CA TYR A 132 -1.33 -7.85 16.04
C TYR A 132 -2.59 -7.87 16.91
N PHE A 133 -3.66 -7.18 16.49
CA PHE A 133 -4.93 -7.20 17.22
C PHE A 133 -5.57 -8.60 17.27
N LEU A 134 -5.54 -9.33 16.15
CA LEU A 134 -6.04 -10.71 16.09
C LEU A 134 -5.23 -11.67 16.97
N ALA A 135 -3.92 -11.46 17.07
CA ALA A 135 -3.05 -12.24 17.96
C ALA A 135 -3.39 -11.97 19.43
N ARG A 136 -3.59 -10.69 19.79
CA ARG A 136 -3.98 -10.29 21.16
C ARG A 136 -5.34 -10.87 21.55
N ALA A 137 -6.29 -10.91 20.63
CA ALA A 137 -7.60 -11.55 20.81
C ALA A 137 -7.51 -13.08 20.96
N GLY A 138 -6.36 -13.69 20.66
CA GLY A 138 -6.17 -15.15 20.69
C GLY A 138 -6.75 -15.90 19.49
N ILE A 139 -7.21 -15.18 18.46
CA ILE A 139 -7.80 -15.77 17.24
C ILE A 139 -6.68 -16.21 16.28
N ALA A 140 -5.63 -15.40 16.15
CA ALA A 140 -4.49 -15.71 15.26
C ALA A 140 -3.35 -16.41 16.02
N ARG A 141 -2.99 -17.62 15.58
CA ARG A 141 -1.80 -18.36 16.04
C ARG A 141 -0.67 -18.30 15.02
N SER A 142 0.56 -18.13 15.49
CA SER A 142 1.74 -18.07 14.61
C SER A 142 1.95 -19.36 13.81
N SER A 143 1.63 -20.51 14.40
CA SER A 143 1.71 -21.83 13.77
C SER A 143 0.72 -21.98 12.60
N ALA A 144 -0.50 -21.44 12.73
CA ALA A 144 -1.52 -21.47 11.69
C ALA A 144 -1.11 -20.59 10.49
N LEU A 145 -0.60 -19.38 10.76
CA LEU A 145 -0.10 -18.48 9.71
C LEU A 145 1.10 -19.10 8.97
N ARG A 146 2.07 -19.70 9.69
CA ARG A 146 3.21 -20.38 9.07
C ARG A 146 2.81 -21.55 8.18
N ARG A 147 1.81 -22.34 8.58
CA ARG A 147 1.27 -23.44 7.77
C ARG A 147 0.53 -22.92 6.53
N GLY A 148 -0.10 -21.75 6.65
CA GLY A 148 -0.86 -21.08 5.59
C GLY A 148 -0.04 -20.29 4.58
N ARG A 149 1.30 -20.31 4.60
CA ARG A 149 2.16 -19.50 3.69
C ARG A 149 1.80 -19.61 2.20
N LYS A 150 1.45 -20.81 1.74
CA LYS A 150 1.04 -21.03 0.34
C LYS A 150 -0.29 -20.35 0.03
N VAL A 151 -1.25 -20.42 0.95
CA VAL A 151 -2.57 -19.78 0.82
C VAL A 151 -2.42 -18.26 0.89
N ALA A 152 -1.59 -17.75 1.81
CA ALA A 152 -1.31 -16.33 1.92
C ALA A 152 -0.67 -15.78 0.64
N LEU A 153 0.28 -16.50 0.04
CA LEU A 153 0.88 -16.09 -1.23
C LEU A 153 -0.16 -16.01 -2.36
N LEU A 154 -1.09 -16.96 -2.44
CA LEU A 154 -2.20 -16.91 -3.40
C LEU A 154 -3.14 -15.72 -3.15
N VAL A 155 -3.51 -15.47 -1.89
CA VAL A 155 -4.35 -14.33 -1.52
C VAL A 155 -3.66 -13.01 -1.86
N ILE A 156 -2.36 -12.88 -1.58
CA ILE A 156 -1.57 -11.70 -1.91
C ILE A 156 -1.53 -11.50 -3.43
N LEU A 157 -1.35 -12.56 -4.21
CA LEU A 157 -1.37 -12.47 -5.68
C LEU A 157 -2.73 -12.00 -6.21
N VAL A 158 -3.84 -12.47 -5.62
CA VAL A 158 -5.20 -12.02 -5.97
C VAL A 158 -5.41 -10.56 -5.61
N ILE A 159 -4.99 -10.14 -4.41
CA ILE A 159 -5.05 -8.74 -3.99
C ILE A 159 -4.21 -7.87 -4.92
N ALA A 160 -2.98 -8.28 -5.24
CA ALA A 160 -2.12 -7.57 -6.18
C ALA A 160 -2.79 -7.42 -7.55
N ALA A 161 -3.43 -8.47 -8.08
CA ALA A 161 -4.15 -8.42 -9.35
C ALA A 161 -5.39 -7.51 -9.36
N ILE A 162 -6.01 -7.26 -8.20
CA ILE A 162 -7.12 -6.30 -8.06
C ILE A 162 -6.57 -4.86 -8.00
N VAL A 163 -5.41 -4.68 -7.37
CA VAL A 163 -4.82 -3.38 -7.08
C VAL A 163 -4.07 -2.81 -8.28
N THR A 164 -3.27 -3.63 -8.96
CA THR A 164 -2.59 -3.25 -10.20
C THR A 164 -3.50 -3.56 -11.39
N PRO A 165 -3.32 -2.87 -12.54
CA PRO A 165 -3.81 -3.38 -13.80
C PRO A 165 -3.37 -4.85 -14.02
N PRO A 166 -3.99 -5.59 -14.96
CA PRO A 166 -3.63 -6.97 -15.27
C PRO A 166 -2.29 -7.06 -16.02
N ASP A 167 -1.23 -6.52 -15.41
CA ASP A 167 0.13 -6.55 -15.89
C ASP A 167 1.01 -7.35 -14.91
N VAL A 168 1.61 -8.43 -15.43
CA VAL A 168 2.33 -9.42 -14.61
C VAL A 168 3.53 -8.79 -13.90
N PHE A 169 4.18 -7.80 -14.51
CA PHE A 169 5.37 -7.17 -13.96
C PHE A 169 5.06 -6.30 -12.73
N SER A 170 4.10 -5.37 -12.82
CA SER A 170 3.70 -4.58 -11.65
C SER A 170 3.06 -5.46 -10.58
N GLN A 171 2.32 -6.50 -10.96
CA GLN A 171 1.77 -7.47 -10.01
C GLN A 171 2.88 -8.15 -9.18
N ILE A 172 3.98 -8.58 -9.82
CA ILE A 172 5.12 -9.17 -9.12
C ILE A 172 5.80 -8.13 -8.21
N ILE A 173 6.00 -6.91 -8.69
CA ILE A 173 6.63 -5.82 -7.91
C ILE A 173 5.83 -5.53 -6.65
N VAL A 174 4.50 -5.44 -6.75
CA VAL A 174 3.60 -5.21 -5.61
C VAL A 174 3.54 -6.41 -4.68
N THR A 175 3.64 -7.64 -5.20
CA THR A 175 3.62 -8.86 -4.39
C THR A 175 4.77 -8.92 -3.39
N VAL A 176 5.96 -8.42 -3.73
CA VAL A 176 7.15 -8.44 -2.87
C VAL A 176 6.94 -7.70 -1.53
N PRO A 177 6.57 -6.40 -1.49
CA PRO A 177 6.32 -5.70 -0.23
C PRO A 177 5.13 -6.29 0.53
N LEU A 178 4.09 -6.78 -0.16
CA LEU A 178 2.96 -7.43 0.50
C LEU A 178 3.34 -8.73 1.20
N TYR A 179 4.19 -9.55 0.57
CA TYR A 179 4.71 -10.75 1.18
C TYR A 179 5.64 -10.44 2.37
N ALA A 180 6.45 -9.40 2.26
CA ALA A 180 7.29 -8.94 3.37
C ALA A 180 6.44 -8.49 4.58
N LEU A 181 5.34 -7.78 4.35
CA LEU A 181 4.39 -7.40 5.40
C LEU A 181 3.71 -8.61 6.04
N TYR A 182 3.39 -9.63 5.25
CA TYR A 182 2.84 -10.88 5.77
C TYR A 182 3.84 -11.61 6.69
N GLU A 183 5.11 -11.70 6.30
CA GLU A 183 6.14 -12.32 7.14
C GLU A 183 6.39 -11.49 8.42
N LEU A 184 6.38 -10.15 8.31
CA LEU A 184 6.42 -9.25 9.47
C LEU A 184 5.25 -9.51 10.43
N SER A 185 4.05 -9.73 9.88
CA SER A 185 2.84 -10.06 10.65
C SER A 185 3.01 -11.37 11.42
N ILE A 186 3.59 -12.40 10.81
CA ILE A 186 3.91 -13.68 11.48
C ILE A 186 4.87 -13.46 12.66
N VAL A 187 5.91 -12.66 12.46
CA VAL A 187 6.90 -12.36 13.50
C VAL A 187 6.25 -11.63 14.68
N ILE A 188 5.39 -10.66 14.41
CA ILE A 188 4.65 -9.92 15.44
C ILE A 188 3.75 -10.86 16.23
N VAL A 189 2.93 -11.68 15.56
CA VAL A 189 2.03 -12.66 16.19
C VAL A 189 2.83 -13.63 17.07
N GLY A 190 3.96 -14.15 16.59
CA GLY A 190 4.80 -15.07 17.36
C GLY A 190 5.46 -14.44 18.60
N ARG A 191 5.78 -13.13 18.56
CA ARG A 191 6.25 -12.40 19.75
C ARG A 191 5.14 -12.16 20.77
N CYS A 192 3.92 -11.90 20.32
CA CYS A 192 2.75 -11.77 21.20
C CYS A 192 2.40 -13.08 21.90
N GLU A 193 2.42 -14.21 21.17
CA GLU A 193 2.15 -15.54 21.70
C GLU A 193 3.13 -15.90 22.84
N ARG A 194 4.45 -15.72 22.62
CA ARG A 194 5.48 -15.96 23.65
C ARG A 194 5.35 -15.10 24.91
N ARG A 195 4.84 -13.87 24.80
CA ARG A 195 4.62 -12.98 25.95
C ARG A 195 3.40 -13.37 26.78
N ARG A 196 2.48 -14.16 26.22
CA ARG A 196 1.28 -14.65 26.91
C ARG A 196 1.54 -15.96 27.65
N ASP A 197 2.49 -16.75 27.16
CA ASP A 197 2.90 -18.04 27.73
C ASP A 197 4.03 -17.93 28.79
N ALA A 198 4.56 -16.72 29.02
CA ALA A 198 5.62 -16.42 29.99
C ALA A 198 5.06 -15.56 31.14
#